data_AF-A0A2M8GWH2-F1
#
_entry.id   AF-A0A2M8GWH2-F1
#
_cell.length_a   1.000
_cell.length_b   1.000
_cell.length_c   1.000
_cell.angle_alpha   90.00
_cell.angle_beta   90.00
_cell.angle_gamma   90.00
#
_symmetry.space_group_name_H-M   'P 1'
#
loop_
_entity.id
_entity.type
_entity.pdbx_description
1 polymer ?
#
loop_
_entity_poly.entity_id
_entity_poly.type
_entity_poly.pdbx_seq_one_letter_code
_entity_poly.pdbx_strand_id
1 'polypeptide(L)'
;MSVKKVGDKWKVDVRPAGTNGKRVRKSFDRKAEALSFEKHILATSHNKEWLGLPEDKRQLSELIEIWWKKSGQFKRTAENYMTKLQLICRELDDPQANKITSNMLSEWVQCRLEKGQKPATIRRLAKSLSNVFTVLLETGDYKGENPIRKLKLPTVKQPEMTFLNDRQISDLLEAIKHREELCRIVEICLATGSRWRETVTLKASNLSPYRIRFTNTKTDKPRTVPISKELYERIYPDSGTNLFSYDPQSELYDILDKLELDLPKGQKVHVLRHTFASHFVMNGGDILTLRDILGHGDIKQTMTYAHLAPDHLNDAVRLNPLSRIRQ
;
A
#
# COMPACT_ATOMS: atom_id res chain seq x y z
N MET A 1 28.46 24.86 -51.28
CA MET A 1 29.40 24.52 -50.19
C MET A 1 29.16 25.44 -49.00
N SER A 2 28.89 24.84 -47.85
CA SER A 2 28.59 25.49 -46.56
C SER A 2 29.86 25.82 -45.75
N VAL A 3 31.02 25.25 -46.12
CA VAL A 3 32.34 25.66 -45.61
C VAL A 3 33.11 26.42 -46.70
N LYS A 4 33.67 27.58 -46.35
CA LYS A 4 34.49 28.43 -47.25
C LYS A 4 35.70 29.01 -46.51
N LYS A 5 36.85 29.15 -47.18
CA LYS A 5 37.99 29.93 -46.66
C LYS A 5 37.68 31.43 -46.79
N VAL A 6 37.92 32.21 -45.74
CA VAL A 6 37.71 33.67 -45.70
C VAL A 6 38.89 34.28 -44.93
N GLY A 7 39.81 34.93 -45.64
CA GLY A 7 41.13 35.25 -45.09
C GLY A 7 41.85 33.97 -44.65
N ASP A 8 42.48 33.99 -43.47
CA ASP A 8 43.19 32.83 -42.93
C ASP A 8 42.30 31.80 -42.21
N LYS A 9 41.00 32.08 -42.05
CA LYS A 9 40.07 31.20 -41.32
C LYS A 9 39.07 30.49 -42.23
N TRP A 10 38.58 29.34 -41.78
CA TRP A 10 37.55 28.53 -42.43
C TRP A 10 36.20 28.80 -41.78
N LYS A 11 35.27 29.36 -42.54
CA LYS A 11 33.93 29.74 -42.08
C LYS A 11 32.90 28.69 -42.51
N VAL A 12 32.16 28.18 -41.54
CA VAL A 12 30.96 27.34 -41.70
C VAL A 12 29.74 28.25 -41.70
N ASP A 13 28.82 28.06 -42.63
CA ASP A 13 27.50 28.70 -42.71
C ASP A 13 26.48 27.66 -43.21
N VAL A 14 25.75 27.06 -42.27
CA VAL A 14 24.84 25.92 -42.52
C VAL A 14 23.44 26.20 -41.97
N ARG A 15 22.41 25.70 -42.67
CA ARG A 15 21.01 25.68 -42.21
C ARG A 15 20.54 24.22 -42.13
N PRO A 16 20.58 23.58 -40.96
CA PRO A 16 20.35 22.13 -40.87
C PRO A 16 18.89 21.72 -41.15
N ALA A 17 17.94 22.62 -40.91
CA ALA A 17 16.51 22.40 -41.17
C ALA A 17 16.02 23.10 -42.47
N GLY A 18 16.87 23.15 -43.50
CA GLY A 18 16.52 23.73 -44.81
C GLY A 18 16.44 25.27 -44.82
N THR A 19 15.82 25.83 -45.86
CA THR A 19 15.86 27.27 -46.22
C THR A 19 15.40 28.20 -45.07
N ASN A 20 14.35 27.80 -44.35
CA ASN A 20 13.79 28.54 -43.21
C ASN A 20 14.35 28.08 -41.85
N GLY A 21 15.32 27.16 -41.84
CA GLY A 21 15.93 26.63 -40.63
C GLY A 21 16.89 27.61 -39.94
N LYS A 22 17.10 27.39 -38.62
CA LYS A 22 18.07 28.13 -37.80
C LYS A 22 19.45 28.11 -38.48
N ARG A 23 19.95 29.29 -38.83
CA ARG A 23 21.26 29.47 -39.49
C ARG A 23 22.37 29.44 -38.45
N VAL A 24 23.29 28.49 -38.59
CA VAL A 24 24.46 28.32 -37.71
C VAL A 24 25.71 28.76 -38.47
N ARG A 25 26.48 29.67 -37.87
CA ARG A 25 27.74 30.18 -38.40
C ARG A 25 28.85 30.05 -37.36
N LYS A 26 30.04 29.63 -37.77
CA LYS A 26 31.25 29.63 -36.92
C LYS A 26 32.51 29.64 -37.78
N SER A 27 33.61 30.19 -37.27
CA SER A 27 34.91 30.20 -37.93
C SER A 27 35.92 29.35 -37.16
N PHE A 28 36.82 28.70 -37.88
CA PHE A 28 37.86 27.79 -37.39
C PHE A 28 39.19 28.07 -38.07
N ASP A 29 40.29 27.68 -37.45
CA ASP A 29 41.63 27.91 -38.02
C ASP A 29 42.02 26.79 -39.00
N ARG A 30 41.49 25.56 -38.81
CA ARG A 30 41.74 24.41 -39.69
C ARG A 30 40.49 23.99 -40.47
N LYS A 31 40.68 23.60 -41.73
CA LYS A 31 39.61 23.07 -42.61
C LYS A 31 38.92 21.83 -42.02
N ALA A 32 39.69 20.96 -41.36
CA ALA A 32 39.19 19.73 -40.76
C ALA A 32 38.20 19.99 -39.61
N GLU A 33 38.48 20.99 -38.76
CA GLU A 33 37.59 21.40 -37.67
C GLU A 33 36.26 21.95 -38.21
N ALA A 34 36.33 22.80 -39.25
CA ALA A 34 35.15 23.34 -39.91
C ALA A 34 34.25 22.24 -40.52
N LEU A 35 34.84 21.24 -41.17
CA LEU A 35 34.12 20.09 -41.73
C LEU A 35 33.57 19.15 -40.65
N SER A 36 34.30 18.95 -39.54
CA SER A 36 33.84 18.15 -38.41
C SER A 36 32.64 18.82 -37.72
N PHE A 37 32.69 20.14 -37.53
CA PHE A 37 31.60 20.92 -36.97
C PHE A 37 30.36 20.92 -37.87
N GLU A 38 30.52 21.06 -39.19
CA GLU A 38 29.42 20.92 -40.16
C GLU A 38 28.75 19.54 -40.05
N LYS A 39 29.53 18.44 -40.09
CA LYS A 39 29.01 17.08 -39.96
C LYS A 39 28.28 16.85 -38.63
N HIS A 40 28.84 17.34 -37.52
CA HIS A 40 28.21 17.24 -36.21
C HIS A 40 26.86 17.96 -36.18
N ILE A 41 26.80 19.21 -36.65
CA ILE A 41 25.57 20.01 -36.67
C ILE A 41 24.48 19.40 -37.58
N LEU A 42 24.85 18.77 -38.70
CA LEU A 42 23.92 18.06 -39.59
C LEU A 42 23.45 16.71 -39.01
N ALA A 43 24.30 16.01 -38.26
CA ALA A 43 23.91 14.76 -37.59
C ALA A 43 22.98 15.03 -36.40
N THR A 44 23.27 16.03 -35.58
CA THR A 44 22.49 16.37 -34.38
C THR A 44 21.20 17.13 -34.69
N SER A 45 21.00 17.66 -35.90
CA SER A 45 19.77 18.43 -36.22
C SER A 45 18.48 17.62 -36.27
N HIS A 46 18.56 16.31 -36.48
CA HIS A 46 17.41 15.42 -36.41
C HIS A 46 17.13 14.97 -34.96
N ASN A 47 18.16 14.73 -34.14
CA ASN A 47 17.99 14.47 -32.71
C ASN A 47 17.77 15.76 -31.93
N LYS A 48 16.49 16.18 -31.86
CA LYS A 48 16.01 17.22 -30.94
C LYS A 48 16.03 16.81 -29.45
N GLU A 49 16.90 15.89 -29.04
CA GLU A 49 17.02 15.44 -27.63
C GLU A 49 17.43 16.58 -26.67
N TRP A 50 18.10 17.61 -27.18
CA TRP A 50 18.46 18.82 -26.41
C TRP A 50 17.27 19.79 -26.22
N LEU A 51 16.25 19.73 -27.08
CA LEU A 51 15.00 20.46 -26.83
C LEU A 51 14.23 19.68 -25.77
N GLY A 52 14.44 20.10 -24.51
CA GLY A 52 13.73 19.54 -23.36
C GLY A 52 12.24 19.43 -23.63
N LEU A 53 11.64 18.34 -23.14
CA LEU A 53 10.22 18.04 -23.34
C LEU A 53 9.38 19.28 -22.99
N PRO A 54 8.39 19.65 -23.83
CA PRO A 54 7.60 20.86 -23.60
C PRO A 54 6.96 20.79 -22.21
N GLU A 55 7.10 21.89 -21.45
CA GLU A 55 6.59 21.95 -20.09
C GLU A 55 5.09 21.64 -20.04
N ASP A 56 4.72 20.69 -19.18
CA ASP A 56 3.33 20.34 -18.95
C ASP A 56 2.67 21.40 -18.06
N LYS A 57 1.76 22.16 -18.66
CA LYS A 57 1.05 23.29 -18.02
C LYS A 57 -0.36 22.94 -17.58
N ARG A 58 -0.77 21.67 -17.72
CA ARG A 58 -2.07 21.20 -17.22
C ARG A 58 -2.10 21.25 -15.70
N GLN A 59 -3.28 21.49 -15.16
CA GLN A 59 -3.51 21.53 -13.72
C GLN A 59 -3.44 20.13 -13.10
N LEU A 60 -3.18 20.07 -11.79
CA LEU A 60 -3.14 18.81 -11.05
C LEU A 60 -4.51 18.12 -11.07
N SER A 61 -5.59 18.89 -11.02
CA SER A 61 -6.98 18.41 -11.20
C SER A 61 -7.16 17.65 -12.52
N GLU A 62 -6.73 18.22 -13.65
CA GLU A 62 -6.77 17.56 -14.97
C GLU A 62 -5.99 16.24 -14.98
N LEU A 63 -4.79 16.22 -14.37
CA LEU A 63 -3.98 15.00 -14.27
C LEU A 63 -4.68 13.92 -13.43
N ILE A 64 -5.35 14.32 -12.34
CA ILE A 64 -6.16 13.43 -11.49
C ILE A 64 -7.35 12.86 -12.28
N GLU A 65 -8.00 13.64 -13.14
CA GLU A 65 -9.08 13.15 -14.00
C GLU A 65 -8.60 12.14 -15.06
N ILE A 66 -7.46 12.40 -15.71
CA ILE A 66 -6.88 11.46 -16.68
C ILE A 66 -6.54 10.15 -15.96
N TRP A 67 -5.92 10.23 -14.78
CA TRP A 67 -5.67 9.07 -13.92
C TRP A 67 -6.96 8.34 -13.54
N TRP A 68 -8.03 9.06 -13.20
CA TRP A 68 -9.33 8.47 -12.87
C TRP A 68 -9.89 7.65 -14.02
N LYS A 69 -9.96 8.25 -15.21
CA LYS A 69 -10.44 7.63 -16.45
C LYS A 69 -9.62 6.39 -16.84
N LYS A 70 -8.28 6.42 -16.68
CA LYS A 70 -7.39 5.33 -17.12
C LYS A 70 -7.12 4.24 -16.08
N SER A 71 -7.15 4.53 -14.78
CA SER A 71 -6.78 3.55 -13.73
C SER A 71 -7.56 3.69 -12.42
N GLY A 72 -7.93 4.91 -12.03
CA GLY A 72 -8.53 5.20 -10.73
C GLY A 72 -9.89 4.53 -10.54
N GLN A 73 -10.79 4.64 -11.51
CA GLN A 73 -12.15 4.10 -11.44
C GLN A 73 -12.21 2.58 -11.27
N PHE A 74 -11.23 1.85 -11.79
CA PHE A 74 -11.18 0.38 -11.70
C PHE A 74 -10.67 -0.14 -10.34
N LYS A 75 -10.23 0.75 -9.43
CA LYS A 75 -9.73 0.34 -8.11
C LYS A 75 -10.90 0.10 -7.15
N ARG A 76 -10.87 -1.02 -6.42
CA ARG A 76 -11.84 -1.33 -5.33
C ARG A 76 -11.88 -0.32 -4.17
N THR A 77 -11.03 0.71 -4.21
CA THR A 77 -10.98 1.84 -3.25
C THR A 77 -10.91 3.19 -3.99
N ALA A 78 -11.49 3.28 -5.19
CA ALA A 78 -11.44 4.44 -6.08
C ALA A 78 -11.84 5.75 -5.38
N GLU A 79 -13.03 5.79 -4.76
CA GLU A 79 -13.53 6.95 -3.99
C GLU A 79 -12.51 7.39 -2.92
N ASN A 80 -11.99 6.45 -2.15
CA ASN A 80 -10.98 6.67 -1.11
C ASN A 80 -9.65 7.20 -1.66
N TYR A 81 -9.35 7.03 -2.95
CA TYR A 81 -8.25 7.73 -3.62
C TYR A 81 -8.70 9.13 -4.05
N MET A 82 -9.86 9.27 -4.70
CA MET A 82 -10.37 10.54 -5.20
C MET A 82 -10.47 11.59 -4.07
N THR A 83 -11.09 11.27 -2.92
CA THR A 83 -11.18 12.19 -1.78
C THR A 83 -9.79 12.65 -1.28
N LYS A 84 -8.79 11.77 -1.31
CA LYS A 84 -7.40 12.11 -0.94
C LYS A 84 -6.74 13.01 -1.98
N LEU A 85 -6.95 12.73 -3.26
CA LEU A 85 -6.37 13.49 -4.37
C LEU A 85 -7.00 14.89 -4.45
N GLN A 86 -8.30 15.02 -4.29
CA GLN A 86 -9.01 16.30 -4.17
C GLN A 86 -8.53 17.11 -2.97
N LEU A 87 -8.32 16.47 -1.80
CA LEU A 87 -7.75 17.12 -0.62
C LEU A 87 -6.34 17.68 -0.88
N ILE A 88 -5.49 16.90 -1.55
CA ILE A 88 -4.13 17.34 -1.93
C ILE A 88 -4.19 18.48 -2.95
N CYS A 89 -5.04 18.35 -3.97
CA CYS A 89 -5.26 19.37 -5.01
C CYS A 89 -5.66 20.72 -4.40
N ARG A 90 -6.62 20.72 -3.46
CA ARG A 90 -7.07 21.92 -2.74
C ARG A 90 -5.99 22.51 -1.82
N GLU A 91 -5.17 21.69 -1.18
CA GLU A 91 -4.11 22.17 -0.28
C GLU A 91 -2.86 22.68 -1.00
N LEU A 92 -2.68 22.32 -2.27
CA LEU A 92 -1.60 22.80 -3.13
C LEU A 92 -2.04 23.94 -4.07
N ASP A 93 -3.29 24.37 -3.97
CA ASP A 93 -3.93 25.39 -4.82
C ASP A 93 -3.91 25.05 -6.33
N ASP A 94 -4.26 23.79 -6.64
CA ASP A 94 -4.32 23.20 -7.99
C ASP A 94 -3.18 23.63 -8.95
N PRO A 95 -1.92 23.26 -8.65
CA PRO A 95 -0.76 23.77 -9.35
C PRO A 95 -0.55 23.08 -10.70
N GLN A 96 -0.01 23.84 -11.66
CA GLN A 96 0.43 23.30 -12.95
C GLN A 96 1.49 22.19 -12.77
N ALA A 97 1.47 21.17 -13.62
CA ALA A 97 2.32 20.00 -13.50
C ALA A 97 3.84 20.32 -13.51
N ASN A 98 4.28 21.36 -14.22
CA ASN A 98 5.65 21.89 -14.21
C ASN A 98 6.03 22.64 -12.92
N LYS A 99 5.07 23.07 -12.10
CA LYS A 99 5.28 23.75 -10.80
C LYS A 99 5.31 22.81 -9.60
N ILE A 100 4.94 21.53 -9.77
CA ILE A 100 4.96 20.52 -8.71
C ILE A 100 6.40 20.09 -8.42
N THR A 101 7.10 20.91 -7.63
CA THR A 101 8.50 20.69 -7.25
C THR A 101 8.62 19.86 -5.97
N SER A 102 9.78 19.24 -5.76
CA SER A 102 10.10 18.56 -4.49
C SER A 102 10.11 19.52 -3.29
N ASN A 103 10.33 20.83 -3.51
CA ASN A 103 10.29 21.82 -2.44
C ASN A 103 8.86 22.08 -1.96
N MET A 104 7.96 22.42 -2.90
CA MET A 104 6.52 22.61 -2.64
C MET A 104 5.88 21.40 -1.94
N LEU A 105 6.28 20.19 -2.35
CA LEU A 105 5.81 18.94 -1.71
C LEU A 105 6.42 18.70 -0.32
N SER A 106 7.62 19.23 -0.05
CA SER A 106 8.24 19.16 1.28
C SER A 106 7.60 20.14 2.25
N GLU A 107 7.33 21.36 1.80
CA GLU A 107 6.55 22.39 2.53
C GLU A 107 5.15 21.86 2.87
N TRP A 108 4.44 21.27 1.90
CA TRP A 108 3.15 20.63 2.14
C TRP A 108 3.21 19.48 3.17
N VAL A 109 4.27 18.67 3.16
CA VAL A 109 4.51 17.65 4.20
C VAL A 109 4.75 18.31 5.56
N GLN A 110 5.54 19.37 5.63
CA GLN A 110 5.85 20.10 6.86
C GLN A 110 4.61 20.76 7.47
N CYS A 111 3.85 21.54 6.70
CA CYS A 111 2.61 22.16 7.15
C CYS A 111 1.58 21.15 7.67
N ARG A 112 1.62 19.89 7.21
CA ARG A 112 0.79 18.81 7.75
C ARG A 112 1.33 18.26 9.08
N LEU A 113 2.64 18.13 9.24
CA LEU A 113 3.27 17.75 10.51
C LEU A 113 3.01 18.80 11.60
N GLU A 114 3.13 20.08 11.26
CA GLU A 114 2.83 21.22 12.16
C GLU A 114 1.36 21.23 12.60
N LYS A 115 0.43 20.86 11.69
CA LYS A 115 -1.00 20.62 12.00
C LYS A 115 -1.27 19.30 12.74
N GLY A 116 -0.24 18.63 13.28
CA GLY A 116 -0.37 17.41 14.08
C GLY A 116 -0.83 16.15 13.32
N GLN A 117 -0.76 16.13 11.98
CA GLN A 117 -1.15 14.94 11.22
C GLN A 117 -0.18 13.77 11.42
N LYS A 118 -0.74 12.57 11.63
CA LYS A 118 0.05 11.36 11.83
C LYS A 118 0.94 11.09 10.60
N PRO A 119 2.24 10.76 10.76
CA PRO A 119 3.15 10.40 9.66
C PRO A 119 2.60 9.35 8.67
N ALA A 120 1.86 8.36 9.20
CA ALA A 120 1.21 7.34 8.38
C ALA A 120 0.14 7.90 7.43
N THR A 121 -0.61 8.94 7.85
CA THR A 121 -1.60 9.63 7.01
C THR A 121 -0.91 10.40 5.89
N ILE A 122 0.13 11.17 6.22
CA ILE A 122 0.92 11.95 5.25
C ILE A 122 1.54 11.01 4.19
N ARG A 123 2.17 9.91 4.63
CA ARG A 123 2.74 8.89 3.73
C ARG A 123 1.68 8.24 2.83
N ARG A 124 0.46 8.01 3.31
CA ARG A 124 -0.66 7.50 2.51
C ARG A 124 -1.13 8.52 1.45
N LEU A 125 -1.25 9.79 1.81
CA LEU A 125 -1.60 10.88 0.89
C LEU A 125 -0.55 11.03 -0.23
N ALA A 126 0.72 11.15 0.15
CA ALA A 126 1.83 11.20 -0.81
C ALA A 126 1.87 9.96 -1.72
N LYS A 127 1.58 8.76 -1.20
CA LYS A 127 1.53 7.55 -2.02
C LYS A 127 0.33 7.52 -2.99
N SER A 128 -0.81 8.11 -2.63
CA SER A 128 -1.92 8.32 -3.57
C SER A 128 -1.51 9.26 -4.72
N LEU A 129 -0.89 10.41 -4.43
CA LEU A 129 -0.38 11.32 -5.46
C LEU A 129 0.72 10.67 -6.32
N SER A 130 1.62 9.91 -5.70
CA SER A 130 2.66 9.14 -6.40
C SER A 130 2.06 8.15 -7.40
N ASN A 131 0.92 7.53 -7.08
CA ASN A 131 0.24 6.62 -8.02
C ASN A 131 -0.35 7.33 -9.24
N VAL A 132 -0.80 8.59 -9.10
CA VAL A 132 -1.25 9.41 -10.24
C VAL A 132 -0.11 9.55 -11.25
N PHE A 133 1.03 10.08 -10.84
CA PHE A 133 2.18 10.26 -11.72
C PHE A 133 2.76 8.94 -12.26
N THR A 134 2.78 7.86 -11.46
CA THR A 134 3.23 6.55 -11.96
C THR A 134 2.37 6.05 -13.11
N VAL A 135 1.04 6.06 -12.98
CA VAL A 135 0.14 5.63 -14.04
C VAL A 135 0.26 6.54 -15.26
N LEU A 136 0.31 7.86 -15.09
CA LEU A 136 0.40 8.80 -16.22
C LEU A 136 1.72 8.67 -17.00
N LEU A 137 2.80 8.23 -16.35
CA LEU A 137 4.06 7.86 -17.00
C LEU A 137 3.91 6.53 -17.76
N GLU A 138 3.31 5.52 -17.15
CA GLU A 138 3.05 4.20 -17.77
C GLU A 138 2.12 4.31 -18.99
N THR A 139 1.14 5.22 -18.98
CA THR A 139 0.21 5.47 -20.09
C THR A 139 0.69 6.54 -21.07
N GLY A 140 1.87 7.14 -20.85
CA GLY A 140 2.48 8.15 -21.73
C GLY A 140 1.81 9.52 -21.74
N ASP A 141 0.81 9.76 -20.87
CA ASP A 141 0.12 11.05 -20.75
C ASP A 141 0.98 12.11 -20.09
N TYR A 142 1.92 11.72 -19.22
CA TYR A 142 2.88 12.59 -18.56
C TYR A 142 4.30 12.17 -18.94
N LYS A 143 5.19 13.14 -19.16
CA LYS A 143 6.56 12.90 -19.66
C LYS A 143 7.67 13.42 -18.75
N GLY A 144 7.33 13.93 -17.56
CA GLY A 144 8.31 14.40 -16.57
C GLY A 144 8.86 13.27 -15.68
N GLU A 145 9.39 13.62 -14.50
CA GLU A 145 9.65 12.63 -13.44
C GLU A 145 8.48 12.60 -12.43
N ASN A 146 8.26 11.47 -11.75
CA ASN A 146 7.32 11.42 -10.63
C ASN A 146 7.86 12.23 -9.44
N PRO A 147 7.24 13.38 -9.08
CA PRO A 147 7.81 14.34 -8.13
C PRO A 147 7.85 13.81 -6.70
N ILE A 148 7.07 12.76 -6.39
CA ILE A 148 7.05 12.11 -5.07
C ILE A 148 8.20 11.09 -4.92
N ARG A 149 8.81 10.61 -6.01
CA ARG A 149 9.76 9.47 -5.97
C ARG A 149 11.02 9.77 -5.15
N LYS A 150 11.47 11.03 -5.12
CA LYS A 150 12.65 11.50 -4.39
C LYS A 150 12.29 12.22 -3.07
N LEU A 151 11.00 12.34 -2.73
CA LEU A 151 10.51 13.08 -1.56
C LEU A 151 10.81 12.33 -0.26
N LYS A 152 11.45 13.01 0.70
CA LYS A 152 11.68 12.47 2.05
C LYS A 152 10.37 12.49 2.84
N LEU A 153 9.74 11.32 3.00
CA LEU A 153 8.51 11.16 3.78
C LEU A 153 8.81 10.78 5.23
N PRO A 154 8.03 11.27 6.21
CA PRO A 154 8.28 11.01 7.63
C PRO A 154 8.23 9.51 7.94
N THR A 155 9.11 9.08 8.84
CA THR A 155 9.21 7.68 9.27
C THR A 155 7.96 7.29 10.06
N VAL A 156 7.40 6.13 9.72
CA VAL A 156 6.27 5.55 10.44
C VAL A 156 6.83 4.46 11.34
N LYS A 157 6.86 4.69 12.66
CA LYS A 157 7.04 3.60 13.61
C LYS A 157 5.84 2.66 13.49
N GLN A 158 6.09 1.37 13.36
CA GLN A 158 5.02 0.38 13.56
C GLN A 158 4.66 0.41 15.05
N PRO A 159 3.39 0.51 15.44
CA PRO A 159 3.01 0.30 16.83
C PRO A 159 3.24 -1.17 17.18
N GLU A 160 3.62 -1.45 18.42
CA GLU A 160 3.57 -2.80 18.96
C GLU A 160 2.12 -3.31 18.93
N MET A 161 1.94 -4.57 18.54
CA MET A 161 0.61 -5.18 18.46
C MET A 161 0.22 -5.68 19.84
N THR A 162 -0.85 -5.16 20.40
CA THR A 162 -1.40 -5.64 21.68
C THR A 162 -2.38 -6.77 21.45
N PHE A 163 -2.32 -7.77 22.32
CA PHE A 163 -3.22 -8.92 22.36
C PHE A 163 -3.65 -9.19 23.80
N LEU A 164 -4.74 -9.94 23.99
CA LEU A 164 -5.27 -10.24 25.32
C LEU A 164 -4.59 -11.48 25.92
N ASN A 165 -4.28 -11.45 27.21
CA ASN A 165 -3.88 -12.64 27.96
C ASN A 165 -5.10 -13.47 28.42
N ASP A 166 -4.88 -14.69 28.92
CA ASP A 166 -5.98 -15.63 29.28
C ASP A 166 -6.98 -15.06 30.28
N ARG A 167 -6.50 -14.26 31.25
CA ARG A 167 -7.35 -13.57 32.21
C ARG A 167 -8.22 -12.53 31.52
N GLN A 168 -7.62 -11.68 30.67
CA GLN A 168 -8.36 -10.66 29.92
C GLN A 168 -9.35 -11.27 28.91
N ILE A 169 -9.05 -12.43 28.33
CA ILE A 169 -9.99 -13.20 27.51
C ILE A 169 -11.16 -13.67 28.37
N SER A 170 -10.89 -14.23 29.56
CA SER A 170 -11.91 -14.71 30.50
C SER A 170 -12.81 -13.56 30.97
N ASP A 171 -12.22 -12.44 31.40
CA ASP A 171 -12.92 -11.23 31.83
C ASP A 171 -13.80 -10.66 30.70
N LEU A 172 -13.32 -10.68 29.44
CA LEU A 172 -14.10 -10.27 28.27
C LEU A 172 -15.28 -11.22 27.98
N LEU A 173 -15.06 -12.54 28.00
CA LEU A 173 -16.11 -13.53 27.76
C LEU A 173 -17.21 -13.46 28.82
N GLU A 174 -16.84 -13.26 30.09
CA GLU A 174 -17.76 -13.05 31.20
C GLU A 174 -18.57 -11.74 31.04
N ALA A 175 -17.92 -10.65 30.62
CA ALA A 175 -18.59 -9.36 30.38
C ALA A 175 -19.60 -9.38 29.21
N ILE A 176 -19.41 -10.26 28.22
CA ILE A 176 -20.31 -10.40 27.06
C ILE A 176 -21.30 -11.57 27.17
N LYS A 177 -21.27 -12.37 28.24
CA LYS A 177 -22.03 -13.63 28.36
C LYS A 177 -23.55 -13.50 28.14
N HIS A 178 -24.13 -12.34 28.45
CA HIS A 178 -25.56 -12.03 28.25
C HIS A 178 -25.89 -11.39 26.89
N ARG A 179 -24.90 -11.22 26.00
CA ARG A 179 -25.05 -10.63 24.66
C ARG A 179 -24.77 -11.71 23.61
N GLU A 180 -25.78 -12.50 23.28
CA GLU A 180 -25.59 -13.77 22.57
C GLU A 180 -24.92 -13.64 21.19
N GLU A 181 -25.35 -12.70 20.35
CA GLU A 181 -24.70 -12.47 19.04
C GLU A 181 -23.25 -11.99 19.21
N LEU A 182 -22.99 -11.02 20.09
CA LEU A 182 -21.64 -10.53 20.39
C LEU A 182 -20.74 -11.66 20.90
N CYS A 183 -21.24 -12.51 21.80
CA CYS A 183 -20.52 -13.65 22.34
C CYS A 183 -20.11 -14.62 21.23
N ARG A 184 -21.06 -15.05 20.37
CA ARG A 184 -20.78 -15.91 19.21
C ARG A 184 -19.79 -15.28 18.21
N ILE A 185 -19.89 -13.97 17.96
CA ILE A 185 -18.94 -13.23 17.08
C ILE A 185 -17.53 -13.23 17.69
N VAL A 186 -17.40 -12.96 18.99
CA VAL A 186 -16.11 -12.93 19.70
C VAL A 186 -15.48 -14.32 19.73
N GLU A 187 -16.26 -15.37 20.02
CA GLU A 187 -15.81 -16.77 19.98
C GLU A 187 -15.28 -17.17 18.60
N ILE A 188 -15.99 -16.86 17.51
CA ILE A 188 -15.46 -17.11 16.15
C ILE A 188 -14.16 -16.35 15.91
N CYS A 189 -14.05 -15.08 16.33
CA CYS A 189 -12.84 -14.29 16.14
C CYS A 189 -11.64 -14.86 16.92
N LEU A 190 -11.87 -15.29 18.16
CA LEU A 190 -10.85 -15.92 19.03
C LEU A 190 -10.50 -17.34 18.59
N ALA A 191 -11.41 -18.10 17.97
CA ALA A 191 -11.16 -19.45 17.50
C ALA A 191 -10.53 -19.54 16.09
N THR A 192 -10.71 -18.51 15.24
CA THR A 192 -10.31 -18.56 13.82
C THR A 192 -9.38 -17.43 13.37
N GLY A 193 -9.13 -16.42 14.21
CA GLY A 193 -8.38 -15.23 13.82
C GLY A 193 -9.01 -14.43 12.67
N SER A 194 -10.31 -14.57 12.45
CA SER A 194 -11.03 -13.81 11.43
C SER A 194 -11.00 -12.30 11.71
N ARG A 195 -11.17 -11.48 10.66
CA ARG A 195 -11.44 -10.05 10.89
C ARG A 195 -12.88 -9.90 11.35
N TRP A 196 -13.13 -8.96 12.27
CA TRP A 196 -14.48 -8.60 12.71
C TRP A 196 -15.52 -8.54 11.58
N ARG A 197 -15.24 -7.76 10.53
CA ARG A 197 -16.14 -7.62 9.37
C ARG A 197 -16.34 -8.92 8.58
N GLU A 198 -15.34 -9.81 8.56
CA GLU A 198 -15.48 -11.13 7.93
C GLU A 198 -16.39 -12.05 8.76
N THR A 199 -16.42 -11.89 10.09
CA THR A 199 -17.31 -12.64 11.00
C THR A 199 -18.75 -12.15 10.93
N VAL A 200 -19.00 -10.85 11.13
CA VAL A 200 -20.38 -10.30 11.16
C VAL A 200 -21.09 -10.35 9.79
N THR A 201 -20.36 -10.62 8.70
CA THR A 201 -20.94 -10.83 7.36
C THR A 201 -21.00 -12.30 6.93
N LEU A 202 -20.78 -13.24 7.85
CA LEU A 202 -20.97 -14.67 7.60
C LEU A 202 -22.42 -14.99 7.27
N LYS A 203 -22.59 -15.98 6.39
CA LYS A 203 -23.87 -16.57 5.99
C LYS A 203 -23.93 -18.04 6.36
N ALA A 204 -25.13 -18.61 6.42
CA ALA A 204 -25.31 -20.05 6.57
C ALA A 204 -24.49 -20.85 5.54
N SER A 205 -24.42 -20.36 4.29
CA SER A 205 -23.62 -20.96 3.21
C SER A 205 -22.10 -20.80 3.33
N ASN A 206 -21.60 -20.04 4.32
CA ASN A 206 -20.19 -20.04 4.69
C ASN A 206 -19.84 -21.16 5.69
N LEU A 207 -20.84 -21.81 6.29
CA LEU A 207 -20.65 -22.92 7.20
C LEU A 207 -20.68 -24.26 6.45
N SER A 208 -19.82 -25.16 6.88
CA SER A 208 -19.79 -26.57 6.54
C SER A 208 -19.40 -27.34 7.81
N PRO A 209 -19.68 -28.66 7.94
CA PRO A 209 -19.40 -29.39 9.17
C PRO A 209 -18.00 -29.11 9.72
N TYR A 210 -17.97 -28.50 10.91
CA TYR A 210 -16.75 -28.14 11.66
C TYR A 210 -15.80 -27.18 10.93
N ARG A 211 -16.31 -26.36 9.99
CA ARG A 211 -15.50 -25.49 9.11
C ARG A 211 -16.22 -24.20 8.71
N ILE A 212 -15.54 -23.05 8.87
CA ILE A 212 -16.00 -21.74 8.40
C ILE A 212 -15.20 -21.32 7.15
N ARG A 213 -15.88 -20.97 6.06
CA ARG A 213 -15.29 -20.49 4.81
C ARG A 213 -15.42 -18.97 4.67
N PHE A 214 -14.33 -18.24 4.78
CA PHE A 214 -14.27 -16.79 4.59
C PHE A 214 -14.01 -16.43 3.11
N THR A 215 -14.95 -15.72 2.48
CA THR A 215 -14.88 -15.34 1.06
C THR A 215 -14.72 -13.84 0.83
N ASN A 216 -15.37 -13.00 1.64
CA ASN A 216 -15.54 -11.57 1.39
C ASN A 216 -14.46 -10.71 2.04
N THR A 217 -13.20 -11.04 1.79
CA THR A 217 -12.07 -10.30 2.38
C THR A 217 -11.76 -9.01 1.61
N LYS A 218 -10.99 -8.11 2.23
CA LYS A 218 -10.57 -6.84 1.62
C LYS A 218 -9.31 -6.97 0.74
N THR A 219 -8.48 -7.98 1.02
CA THR A 219 -7.09 -8.12 0.52
C THR A 219 -6.58 -9.56 0.54
N ASP A 220 -7.32 -10.49 1.12
CA ASP A 220 -6.82 -11.80 1.58
C ASP A 220 -7.40 -12.92 0.73
N LYS A 221 -6.69 -14.05 0.64
CA LYS A 221 -7.19 -15.19 -0.14
C LYS A 221 -8.45 -15.78 0.53
N PRO A 222 -9.46 -16.22 -0.23
CA PRO A 222 -10.54 -17.03 0.31
C PRO A 222 -9.97 -18.26 1.01
N ARG A 223 -10.46 -18.57 2.21
CA ARG A 223 -9.87 -19.59 3.08
C ARG A 223 -10.95 -20.31 3.89
N THR A 224 -10.67 -21.53 4.31
CA THR A 224 -11.55 -22.31 5.19
C THR A 224 -10.78 -22.67 6.44
N VAL A 225 -11.29 -22.30 7.60
CA VAL A 225 -10.69 -22.56 8.91
C VAL A 225 -11.51 -23.64 9.62
N PRO A 226 -10.89 -24.72 10.12
CA PRO A 226 -11.59 -25.69 10.96
C PRO A 226 -11.95 -25.07 12.32
N ILE A 227 -13.07 -25.50 12.88
CA ILE A 227 -13.55 -25.10 14.20
C ILE A 227 -13.95 -26.36 14.99
N SER A 228 -14.08 -26.24 16.31
CA SER A 228 -14.53 -27.35 17.15
C SER A 228 -16.00 -27.71 16.86
N LYS A 229 -16.42 -28.91 17.29
CA LYS A 229 -17.80 -29.37 17.16
C LYS A 229 -18.75 -28.49 17.96
N GLU A 230 -18.34 -28.13 19.17
CA GLU A 230 -19.08 -27.33 20.14
C GLU A 230 -19.31 -25.91 19.59
N LEU A 231 -18.29 -25.29 19.00
CA LEU A 231 -18.44 -23.98 18.36
C LEU A 231 -19.33 -24.08 17.11
N TYR A 232 -19.20 -25.14 16.31
CA TYR A 232 -20.05 -25.35 15.13
C TYR A 232 -21.53 -25.47 15.53
N GLU A 233 -21.84 -26.30 16.52
CA GLU A 233 -23.21 -26.51 17.03
C GLU A 233 -23.78 -25.22 17.64
N ARG A 234 -22.97 -24.44 18.35
CA ARG A 234 -23.39 -23.16 18.94
C ARG A 234 -23.63 -22.03 17.93
N ILE A 235 -22.93 -22.02 16.79
CA ILE A 235 -23.13 -21.00 15.76
C ILE A 235 -24.08 -21.43 14.65
N TYR A 236 -24.47 -22.71 14.58
CA TYR A 236 -25.32 -23.19 13.49
C TYR A 236 -26.68 -22.47 13.51
N PRO A 237 -27.14 -21.88 12.39
CA PRO A 237 -28.36 -21.08 12.39
C PRO A 237 -29.61 -21.97 12.39
N ASP A 238 -30.53 -21.71 13.31
CA ASP A 238 -31.86 -22.35 13.33
C ASP A 238 -32.69 -21.96 12.09
N SER A 239 -32.49 -20.73 11.58
CA SER A 239 -33.10 -20.24 10.34
C SER A 239 -32.35 -19.02 9.78
N GLY A 240 -32.63 -18.68 8.51
CA GLY A 240 -32.12 -17.46 7.87
C GLY A 240 -30.92 -17.65 6.93
N THR A 241 -30.51 -16.57 6.27
CA THR A 241 -29.39 -16.58 5.30
C THR A 241 -28.10 -15.98 5.85
N ASN A 242 -28.18 -14.93 6.68
CA ASN A 242 -27.05 -14.35 7.41
C ASN A 242 -26.94 -15.01 8.79
N LEU A 243 -25.73 -15.08 9.34
CA LEU A 243 -25.45 -15.71 10.63
C LEU A 243 -25.73 -14.80 11.83
N PHE A 244 -25.66 -13.48 11.61
CA PHE A 244 -25.86 -12.43 12.59
C PHE A 244 -26.84 -11.40 12.04
N SER A 245 -27.66 -10.81 12.91
CA SER A 245 -28.69 -9.85 12.51
C SER A 245 -28.17 -8.42 12.44
N TYR A 246 -27.11 -8.09 13.19
CA TYR A 246 -26.51 -6.75 13.22
C TYR A 246 -24.98 -6.78 13.47
N ASP A 247 -24.35 -5.60 13.52
CA ASP A 247 -22.91 -5.43 13.78
C ASP A 247 -22.69 -4.80 15.18
N PRO A 248 -22.45 -5.58 16.25
CA PRO A 248 -22.26 -5.08 17.62
C PRO A 248 -20.87 -4.47 17.89
N GLN A 249 -20.19 -3.93 16.87
CA GLN A 249 -18.81 -3.42 17.01
C GLN A 249 -18.65 -2.34 18.09
N SER A 250 -19.63 -1.43 18.21
CA SER A 250 -19.62 -0.38 19.24
C SER A 250 -19.74 -0.96 20.65
N GLU A 251 -20.61 -1.96 20.83
CA GLU A 251 -20.79 -2.64 22.13
C GLU A 251 -19.49 -3.31 22.59
N LEU A 252 -18.76 -3.96 21.67
CA LEU A 252 -17.45 -4.51 21.98
C LEU A 252 -16.48 -3.42 22.44
N TYR A 253 -16.44 -2.26 21.77
CA TYR A 253 -15.51 -1.20 22.14
C TYR A 253 -15.84 -0.61 23.52
N ASP A 254 -17.12 -0.37 23.81
CA ASP A 254 -17.57 0.12 25.12
C ASP A 254 -17.21 -0.87 26.25
N ILE A 255 -17.24 -2.18 25.98
CA ILE A 255 -16.85 -3.22 26.93
C ILE A 255 -15.33 -3.30 27.09
N LEU A 256 -14.56 -3.24 25.99
CA LEU A 256 -13.10 -3.18 26.05
C LEU A 256 -12.58 -1.93 26.79
N ASP A 257 -13.29 -0.79 26.68
CA ASP A 257 -13.00 0.42 27.46
C ASP A 257 -13.31 0.25 28.95
N LYS A 258 -14.45 -0.36 29.30
CA LYS A 258 -14.84 -0.65 30.70
C LYS A 258 -13.93 -1.66 31.40
N LEU A 259 -13.29 -2.54 30.65
CA LEU A 259 -12.29 -3.49 31.15
C LEU A 259 -10.89 -2.86 31.29
N GLU A 260 -10.75 -1.55 31.03
CA GLU A 260 -9.51 -0.76 31.14
C GLU A 260 -8.30 -1.40 30.43
N LEU A 261 -8.57 -2.09 29.31
CA LEU A 261 -7.55 -2.77 28.53
C LEU A 261 -6.72 -1.73 27.77
N ASP A 262 -5.41 -1.66 28.04
CA ASP A 262 -4.47 -0.73 27.39
C ASP A 262 -4.24 -1.11 25.91
N LEU A 263 -5.24 -0.77 25.08
CA LEU A 263 -5.29 -1.07 23.66
C LEU A 263 -5.05 0.22 22.85
N PRO A 264 -3.92 0.33 22.12
CA PRO A 264 -3.60 1.53 21.36
C PRO A 264 -4.70 1.92 20.37
N LYS A 265 -4.97 3.24 20.26
CA LYS A 265 -6.06 3.79 19.45
C LYS A 265 -6.06 3.25 18.01
N GLY A 266 -7.07 2.43 17.71
CA GLY A 266 -7.28 1.79 16.40
C GLY A 266 -6.97 0.28 16.36
N GLN A 267 -6.42 -0.33 17.42
CA GLN A 267 -6.19 -1.77 17.48
C GLN A 267 -7.42 -2.58 17.91
N LYS A 268 -8.40 -1.98 18.60
CA LYS A 268 -9.64 -2.65 19.06
C LYS A 268 -10.37 -3.45 17.97
N VAL A 269 -10.40 -2.95 16.72
CA VAL A 269 -11.00 -3.64 15.54
C VAL A 269 -10.40 -5.03 15.29
N HIS A 270 -9.16 -5.24 15.72
CA HIS A 270 -8.33 -6.40 15.38
C HIS A 270 -7.73 -7.10 16.59
N VAL A 271 -7.99 -6.63 17.82
CA VAL A 271 -7.41 -7.21 19.05
C VAL A 271 -7.69 -8.70 19.18
N LEU A 272 -8.91 -9.17 18.84
CA LEU A 272 -9.28 -10.59 18.89
C LEU A 272 -8.48 -11.44 17.87
N ARG A 273 -8.19 -10.88 16.68
CA ARG A 273 -7.35 -11.53 15.67
C ARG A 273 -5.88 -11.57 16.08
N HIS A 274 -5.38 -10.49 16.68
CA HIS A 274 -4.04 -10.46 17.27
C HIS A 274 -3.94 -11.44 18.43
N THR A 275 -4.98 -11.57 19.25
CA THR A 275 -5.10 -12.55 20.35
C THR A 275 -5.00 -13.98 19.83
N PHE A 276 -5.86 -14.39 18.90
CA PHE A 276 -5.75 -15.71 18.28
C PHE A 276 -4.35 -15.96 17.71
N ALA A 277 -3.80 -15.01 16.94
CA ALA A 277 -2.53 -15.18 16.26
C ALA A 277 -1.33 -15.28 17.22
N SER A 278 -1.32 -14.47 18.29
CA SER A 278 -0.29 -14.52 19.34
C SER A 278 -0.36 -15.84 20.11
N HIS A 279 -1.53 -16.20 20.62
CA HIS A 279 -1.74 -17.45 21.36
C HIS A 279 -1.45 -18.70 20.52
N PHE A 280 -1.85 -18.70 19.24
CA PHE A 280 -1.55 -19.81 18.33
C PHE A 280 -0.04 -20.06 18.20
N VAL A 281 0.78 -18.99 18.10
CA VAL A 281 2.24 -19.12 17.97
C VAL A 281 2.89 -19.43 19.32
N MET A 282 2.44 -18.81 20.42
CA MET A 282 2.89 -19.13 21.78
C MET A 282 2.69 -20.61 22.12
N ASN A 283 1.57 -21.18 21.69
CA ASN A 283 1.22 -22.60 21.88
C ASN A 283 1.95 -23.55 20.89
N GLY A 284 3.01 -23.08 20.22
CA GLY A 284 3.83 -23.88 19.29
C GLY A 284 3.25 -24.08 17.89
N GLY A 285 2.25 -23.28 17.50
CA GLY A 285 1.62 -23.35 16.18
C GLY A 285 2.52 -22.82 15.06
N ASP A 286 2.59 -23.56 13.95
CA ASP A 286 3.43 -23.22 12.81
C ASP A 286 3.02 -21.89 12.12
N ILE A 287 4.01 -21.06 11.82
CA ILE A 287 3.83 -19.72 11.24
C ILE A 287 3.26 -19.76 9.80
N LEU A 288 3.51 -20.82 9.03
CA LEU A 288 2.95 -20.99 7.69
C LEU A 288 1.46 -21.37 7.77
N THR A 289 1.13 -22.26 8.69
CA THR A 289 -0.25 -22.62 9.05
C THR A 289 -1.02 -21.38 9.54
N LEU A 290 -0.41 -20.55 10.41
CA LEU A 290 -1.03 -19.28 10.83
C LEU A 290 -1.24 -18.32 9.65
N ARG A 291 -0.29 -18.20 8.71
CA ARG A 291 -0.45 -17.37 7.50
C ARG A 291 -1.71 -17.77 6.73
N ASP A 292 -1.94 -19.07 6.58
CA ASP A 292 -3.05 -19.61 5.80
C ASP A 292 -4.39 -19.52 6.55
N ILE A 293 -4.40 -19.73 7.88
CA ILE A 293 -5.58 -19.47 8.74
C ILE A 293 -5.95 -17.98 8.72
N LEU A 294 -4.97 -17.08 8.75
CA LEU A 294 -5.21 -15.64 8.72
C LEU A 294 -5.55 -15.11 7.31
N GLY A 295 -5.16 -15.82 6.24
CA GLY A 295 -5.38 -15.44 4.84
C GLY A 295 -4.35 -14.48 4.25
N HIS A 296 -3.21 -14.29 4.93
CA HIS A 296 -2.20 -13.29 4.56
C HIS A 296 -1.55 -13.61 3.20
N GLY A 297 -1.60 -12.64 2.28
CA GLY A 297 -1.00 -12.76 0.95
C GLY A 297 0.53 -12.63 0.94
N ASP A 298 1.11 -11.98 1.96
CA ASP A 298 2.55 -11.83 2.18
C ASP A 298 2.90 -12.37 3.57
N ILE A 299 3.83 -13.32 3.64
CA ILE A 299 4.30 -13.93 4.89
C ILE A 299 4.85 -12.88 5.87
N LYS A 300 5.38 -11.75 5.40
CA LYS A 300 5.85 -10.64 6.25
C LYS A 300 4.78 -10.10 7.19
N GLN A 301 3.49 -10.22 6.84
CA GLN A 301 2.38 -9.86 7.71
C GLN A 301 2.29 -10.79 8.93
N THR A 302 2.49 -12.10 8.73
CA THR A 302 2.48 -13.12 9.79
C THR A 302 3.78 -13.13 10.58
N MET A 303 4.93 -12.85 9.96
CA MET A 303 6.23 -12.79 10.66
C MET A 303 6.26 -11.82 11.85
N THR A 304 5.34 -10.85 11.90
CA THR A 304 5.15 -9.96 13.05
C THR A 304 4.87 -10.73 14.36
N TYR A 305 4.33 -11.95 14.32
CA TYR A 305 4.12 -12.81 15.50
C TYR A 305 5.27 -13.79 15.78
N ALA A 306 6.25 -13.94 14.87
CA ALA A 306 7.24 -15.02 14.96
C ALA A 306 8.15 -14.94 16.19
N HIS A 307 8.29 -13.76 16.80
CA HIS A 307 9.03 -13.54 18.05
C HIS A 307 8.34 -14.11 19.30
N LEU A 308 7.08 -14.58 19.16
CA LEU A 308 6.31 -15.23 20.23
C LEU A 308 6.42 -16.76 20.19
N ALA A 309 7.12 -17.32 19.19
CA ALA A 309 7.28 -18.76 19.07
C ALA A 309 8.21 -19.27 20.19
N PRO A 310 7.94 -20.44 20.80
CA PRO A 310 8.85 -21.02 21.76
C PRO A 310 10.20 -21.40 21.11
N ASP A 311 11.26 -21.53 21.92
CA ASP A 311 12.62 -21.80 21.44
C ASP A 311 12.76 -23.23 20.88
N HIS A 312 12.44 -23.39 19.60
CA HIS A 312 12.51 -24.65 18.87
C HIS A 312 13.94 -25.09 18.44
N LEU A 313 15.01 -24.43 18.90
CA LEU A 313 16.39 -24.81 18.51
C LEU A 313 16.73 -26.26 18.90
N ASN A 314 16.17 -26.76 20.02
CA ASN A 314 16.32 -28.15 20.43
C ASN A 314 15.58 -29.15 19.51
N ASP A 315 14.58 -28.71 18.74
CA ASP A 315 13.91 -29.57 17.77
C ASP A 315 14.83 -29.99 16.62
N ALA A 316 15.93 -29.28 16.36
CA ALA A 316 16.94 -29.74 15.42
C ALA A 316 17.57 -31.08 15.86
N VAL A 317 17.70 -31.34 17.17
CA VAL A 317 18.21 -32.61 17.72
C VAL A 317 17.17 -33.72 17.59
N ARG A 318 15.87 -33.39 17.69
CA ARG A 318 14.75 -34.34 17.59
C ARG A 318 14.40 -34.70 16.13
N LEU A 319 14.41 -33.71 15.23
CA LEU A 319 13.83 -33.79 13.88
C LEU A 319 14.86 -34.00 12.75
N ASN A 320 16.16 -34.01 13.04
CA ASN A 320 17.17 -34.32 12.02
C ASN A 320 17.02 -35.76 11.48
N PRO A 321 17.46 -36.07 10.25
CA PRO A 321 17.28 -37.39 9.67
C PRO A 321 18.00 -38.53 10.41
N LEU A 322 19.04 -38.24 11.21
CA LEU A 322 19.79 -39.28 11.94
C LEU A 322 19.01 -39.83 13.14
N SER A 323 18.12 -39.04 13.76
CA SER A 323 17.30 -39.50 14.90
C SER A 323 16.35 -40.64 14.54
N ARG A 324 15.97 -40.75 13.26
CA ARG A 324 15.09 -41.80 12.72
C ARG A 324 15.81 -43.04 12.19
N ILE A 325 17.12 -42.94 11.96
CA ILE A 325 17.95 -44.01 11.37
C ILE A 325 18.73 -44.79 12.44
N ARG A 326 18.87 -44.21 13.65
CA ARG A 326 19.63 -44.76 14.78
C ARG A 326 18.76 -45.26 15.94
N GLN A 327 17.50 -45.62 15.67
CA GLN A 327 16.59 -46.28 16.62
C GLN A 327 16.58 -47.79 16.36
#